data_AF-A0A370W2R4-F1
#
_entry.id   AF-A0A370W2R4-F1
#
_cell.length_a   1.000
_cell.length_b   1.000
_cell.length_c   1.000
_cell.angle_alpha   90.00
_cell.angle_beta   90.00
_cell.angle_gamma   90.00
#
_symmetry.space_group_name_H-M   'P 1'
#
loop_
_entity.id
_entity.type
_entity.pdbx_description
1 polymer ?
#
loop_
_entity_poly.entity_id
_entity_poly.type
_entity_poly.pdbx_seq_one_letter_code
_entity_poly.pdbx_strand_id
1 'polypeptide(L)'
;MRAADAAQRAASCDHDTHPYETHTSYGDDEELPDLLLRIPDETAEWYEDHSRAAWRCPRNVAGFARIALDILRPGEVEDVPPRLSLEDREDIRTLQALLELYPEPGTDVAEEIASQGSRLHDAEPAERPGRLHVVRAVSWHAVSGMIQDRSVLRGLIGAVEKVLPDFADATCDHGGHPKLSGHSTDAAELGIVLSSPSGRRVYEHKRDHYGGGAPLDQMVCPAFMAEVARETLTGLRAGYDKIFGPRDTSHLDAEYLRPDGRLDIEKITERLHNVSWNERHADALGLWAARRYDRLERLEEDGGQIDRLRERTVLLLTARQAMTISYPAPPYAVARDVLAALRRTAAAPRPERCAHTDAHPPLDAGEFRTGLPHFYAPEEFPPTDDGHGVESWTCARFAGQVADACVAALEGLYEEDGAQDEAEQ
;
A
#
# COMPACT_ATOMS: atom_id res chain seq x y z
N MET A 1 25.85 -35.27 -8.56
CA MET A 1 26.28 -34.46 -7.40
C MET A 1 26.63 -35.32 -6.18
N ARG A 2 25.70 -36.05 -5.54
CA ARG A 2 26.04 -36.89 -4.36
C ARG A 2 27.21 -37.86 -4.56
N ALA A 3 27.27 -38.53 -5.71
CA ALA A 3 28.41 -39.39 -6.05
C ALA A 3 29.73 -38.63 -6.24
N ALA A 4 29.67 -37.39 -6.74
CA ALA A 4 30.84 -36.54 -6.93
C ALA A 4 31.35 -36.00 -5.58
N ASP A 5 30.46 -35.54 -4.71
CA ASP A 5 30.79 -35.17 -3.32
C ASP A 5 31.48 -36.34 -2.60
N ALA A 6 30.85 -37.52 -2.57
CA ALA A 6 31.41 -38.70 -1.91
C ALA A 6 32.80 -39.10 -2.46
N ALA A 7 32.98 -39.08 -3.78
CA ALA A 7 34.24 -39.47 -4.41
C ALA A 7 35.36 -38.45 -4.14
N GLN A 8 35.06 -37.15 -4.17
CA GLN A 8 36.06 -36.10 -4.07
C GLN A 8 36.39 -35.73 -2.62
N ARG A 9 35.46 -35.91 -1.68
CA ARG A 9 35.69 -35.67 -0.24
C ARG A 9 36.71 -36.63 0.37
N ALA A 10 36.80 -37.85 -0.17
CA ALA A 10 37.75 -38.86 0.26
C ALA A 10 39.19 -38.60 -0.22
N ALA A 11 39.40 -37.68 -1.16
CA ALA A 11 40.71 -37.34 -1.67
C ALA A 11 41.43 -36.34 -0.74
N SER A 12 42.74 -36.49 -0.59
CA SER A 12 43.58 -35.56 0.17
C SER A 12 43.70 -34.21 -0.55
N CYS A 13 43.75 -33.13 0.23
CA CYS A 13 43.94 -31.77 -0.23
C CYS A 13 44.81 -31.04 0.79
N ASP A 14 45.83 -30.32 0.31
CA ASP A 14 46.80 -29.59 1.16
C ASP A 14 46.48 -28.09 1.25
N HIS A 15 45.32 -27.65 0.76
CA HIS A 15 44.90 -26.25 0.88
C HIS A 15 44.24 -25.99 2.24
N ASP A 16 44.61 -24.87 2.87
CA ASP A 16 44.08 -24.45 4.17
C ASP A 16 42.64 -23.90 4.10
N THR A 17 42.27 -23.32 2.95
CA THR A 17 40.94 -22.72 2.69
C THR A 17 40.45 -23.11 1.30
N HIS A 18 39.13 -23.17 1.11
CA HIS A 18 38.54 -23.54 -0.17
C HIS A 18 37.55 -22.47 -0.65
N PRO A 19 37.56 -22.10 -1.95
CA PRO A 19 36.68 -21.06 -2.49
C PRO A 19 35.18 -21.24 -2.16
N TYR A 20 34.68 -22.48 -2.14
CA TYR A 20 33.27 -22.75 -1.81
C TYR A 20 32.86 -22.31 -0.39
N GLU A 21 33.82 -22.17 0.53
CA GLU A 21 33.57 -21.83 1.95
C GLU A 21 33.14 -20.37 2.12
N THR A 22 33.60 -19.49 1.23
CA THR A 22 33.24 -18.06 1.19
C THR A 22 32.20 -17.74 0.11
N HIS A 23 31.73 -18.75 -0.63
CA HIS A 23 30.81 -18.57 -1.76
C HIS A 23 29.40 -18.19 -1.29
N THR A 24 28.99 -16.99 -1.67
CA THR A 24 27.71 -16.41 -1.30
C THR A 24 26.65 -16.65 -2.38
N SER A 25 25.38 -16.72 -1.98
CA SER A 25 24.28 -16.88 -2.94
C SER A 25 23.92 -15.60 -3.71
N TYR A 26 24.56 -14.47 -3.40
CA TYR A 26 24.24 -13.15 -3.95
C TYR A 26 25.39 -12.74 -4.88
N GLY A 27 25.19 -12.88 -6.18
CA GLY A 27 26.22 -12.66 -7.20
C GLY A 27 27.01 -13.92 -7.55
N ASP A 28 27.64 -14.59 -6.58
CA ASP A 28 28.59 -15.68 -6.91
C ASP A 28 27.93 -16.89 -7.60
N ASP A 29 26.68 -17.22 -7.26
CA ASP A 29 25.92 -18.30 -7.93
C ASP A 29 25.70 -18.01 -9.44
N GLU A 30 25.53 -16.74 -9.81
CA GLU A 30 25.31 -16.31 -11.20
C GLU A 30 26.61 -16.25 -12.00
N GLU A 31 27.72 -15.90 -11.34
CA GLU A 31 29.06 -15.85 -11.96
C GLU A 31 29.74 -17.22 -12.04
N LEU A 32 29.28 -18.19 -11.24
CA LEU A 32 29.88 -19.51 -11.16
C LEU A 32 29.99 -20.23 -12.51
N PRO A 33 28.96 -20.26 -13.39
CA PRO A 33 29.08 -20.90 -14.70
C PRO A 33 30.23 -20.33 -15.55
N ASP A 34 30.38 -19.01 -15.58
CA ASP A 34 31.44 -18.34 -16.34
C ASP A 34 32.82 -18.59 -15.72
N LEU A 35 32.90 -18.59 -14.39
CA LEU A 35 34.11 -18.96 -13.67
C LEU A 35 34.51 -20.41 -13.95
N LEU A 36 33.56 -21.36 -13.94
CA LEU A 36 33.81 -22.77 -14.22
C LEU A 36 34.38 -23.00 -15.64
N LEU A 37 34.00 -22.17 -16.61
CA LEU A 37 34.58 -22.20 -17.97
C LEU A 37 36.02 -21.69 -18.02
N ARG A 38 36.39 -20.72 -17.16
CA ARG A 38 37.75 -20.15 -17.06
C ARG A 38 38.72 -21.06 -16.29
N ILE A 39 38.22 -21.91 -15.39
CA ILE A 39 39.05 -22.80 -14.58
C ILE A 39 39.98 -23.68 -15.43
N PRO A 40 39.54 -24.41 -16.47
CA PRO A 40 40.44 -25.27 -17.27
C PRO A 40 41.32 -24.51 -18.28
N ASP A 41 41.02 -23.24 -18.57
CA ASP A 41 41.78 -22.43 -19.52
C ASP A 41 42.99 -21.76 -18.84
N GLU A 42 44.18 -22.32 -19.07
CA GLU A 42 45.44 -21.77 -18.56
C GLU A 42 45.84 -20.42 -19.21
N THR A 43 45.22 -20.06 -20.34
CA THR A 43 45.53 -18.84 -21.09
C THR A 43 44.62 -17.67 -20.73
N ALA A 44 43.47 -17.95 -20.10
CA ALA A 44 42.56 -16.92 -19.62
C ALA A 44 43.21 -16.09 -18.51
N GLU A 45 42.86 -14.80 -18.45
CA GLU A 45 43.23 -13.95 -17.32
C GLU A 45 42.52 -14.45 -16.04
N TRP A 46 43.20 -14.32 -14.90
CA TRP A 46 42.74 -14.85 -13.61
C TRP A 46 42.79 -13.77 -12.55
N TYR A 47 41.60 -13.37 -12.10
CA TYR A 47 41.41 -12.26 -11.16
C TYR A 47 40.77 -12.70 -9.84
N GLU A 48 40.66 -14.02 -9.61
CA GLU A 48 40.06 -14.55 -8.39
C GLU A 48 41.05 -14.54 -7.21
N ASP A 49 40.53 -14.34 -6.00
CA ASP A 49 41.31 -14.30 -4.77
C ASP A 49 42.06 -15.61 -4.47
N HIS A 50 41.59 -16.72 -5.03
CA HIS A 50 42.21 -18.04 -4.91
C HIS A 50 42.84 -18.50 -6.20
N SER A 51 43.92 -19.26 -6.09
CA SER A 51 44.60 -19.85 -7.26
C SER A 51 43.71 -20.86 -8.01
N ARG A 52 43.95 -21.04 -9.31
CA ARG A 52 43.30 -22.11 -10.11
C ARG A 52 43.47 -23.50 -9.48
N ALA A 53 44.60 -23.76 -8.83
CA ALA A 53 44.86 -25.03 -8.15
C ALA A 53 43.91 -25.27 -6.97
N ALA A 54 43.61 -24.23 -6.19
CA ALA A 54 42.62 -24.28 -5.11
C ALA A 54 41.20 -24.51 -5.67
N TRP A 55 40.86 -23.83 -6.76
CA TRP A 55 39.57 -24.02 -7.44
C TRP A 55 39.36 -25.43 -8.00
N ARG A 56 40.43 -26.07 -8.49
CA ARG A 56 40.39 -27.44 -9.03
C ARG A 56 40.50 -28.53 -7.96
N CYS A 57 40.82 -28.18 -6.72
CA CYS A 57 41.13 -29.21 -5.73
C CYS A 57 39.89 -30.06 -5.40
N PRO A 58 40.06 -31.36 -5.06
CA PRO A 58 38.94 -32.27 -4.81
C PRO A 58 37.95 -31.78 -3.75
N ARG A 59 38.46 -31.16 -2.67
CA ARG A 59 37.60 -30.59 -1.61
C ARG A 59 36.72 -29.46 -2.12
N ASN A 60 37.25 -28.59 -2.98
CA ASN A 60 36.47 -27.51 -3.58
C ASN A 60 35.40 -28.06 -4.53
N VAL A 61 35.74 -29.05 -5.36
CA VAL A 61 34.76 -29.73 -6.24
C VAL A 61 33.65 -30.40 -5.44
N ALA A 62 33.97 -31.05 -4.32
CA ALA A 62 32.98 -31.62 -3.41
C ALA A 62 32.09 -30.53 -2.76
N GLY A 63 32.69 -29.40 -2.37
CA GLY A 63 31.99 -28.22 -1.88
C GLY A 63 30.97 -27.67 -2.89
N PHE A 64 31.38 -27.45 -4.14
CA PHE A 64 30.46 -26.98 -5.19
C PHE A 64 29.39 -28.02 -5.57
N ALA A 65 29.71 -29.31 -5.52
CA ALA A 65 28.69 -30.35 -5.68
C ALA A 65 27.64 -30.31 -4.56
N ARG A 66 28.02 -29.92 -3.35
CA ARG A 66 27.14 -29.69 -2.21
C ARG A 66 26.34 -28.39 -2.33
N ILE A 67 26.96 -27.30 -2.77
CA ILE A 67 26.25 -26.05 -3.11
C ILE A 67 25.17 -26.31 -4.16
N ALA A 68 25.50 -27.04 -5.24
CA ALA A 68 24.52 -27.38 -6.27
C ALA A 68 23.38 -28.28 -5.75
N LEU A 69 23.65 -29.15 -4.77
CA LEU A 69 22.60 -29.90 -4.07
C LEU A 69 21.72 -28.99 -3.21
N ASP A 70 22.31 -28.02 -2.50
CA ASP A 70 21.57 -27.06 -1.67
C ASP A 70 20.73 -26.10 -2.54
N ILE A 71 21.21 -25.69 -3.72
CA ILE A 71 20.40 -24.91 -4.68
C ILE A 71 19.13 -25.67 -5.08
N LEU A 72 19.25 -26.98 -5.32
CA LEU A 72 18.10 -27.81 -5.70
C LEU A 72 17.22 -28.19 -4.50
N ARG A 73 17.79 -28.23 -3.30
CA ARG A 73 17.13 -28.67 -2.06
C ARG A 73 17.65 -27.86 -0.86
N PRO A 74 17.22 -26.59 -0.75
CA PRO A 74 17.76 -25.66 0.23
C PRO A 74 17.60 -26.20 1.65
N GLY A 75 18.70 -26.20 2.40
CA GLY A 75 18.73 -26.63 3.79
C GLY A 75 18.95 -28.12 4.00
N GLU A 76 18.96 -28.96 2.97
CA GLU A 76 19.27 -30.41 3.10
C GLU A 76 20.77 -30.68 3.27
N VAL A 77 21.64 -29.71 2.94
CA VAL A 77 23.09 -29.91 2.96
C VAL A 77 23.73 -29.08 4.09
N GLU A 78 24.53 -29.76 4.90
CA GLU A 78 25.36 -29.15 5.95
C GLU A 78 26.75 -28.79 5.39
N ASP A 79 27.50 -27.93 6.10
CA ASP A 79 28.86 -27.50 5.75
C ASP A 79 29.02 -26.77 4.41
N VAL A 80 27.96 -26.11 3.94
CA VAL A 80 28.00 -25.10 2.87
C VAL A 80 27.22 -23.87 3.32
N PRO A 81 27.53 -22.67 2.80
CA PRO A 81 26.71 -21.50 3.07
C PRO A 81 25.25 -21.80 2.64
N PRO A 82 24.25 -21.46 3.45
CA PRO A 82 22.85 -21.82 3.17
C PRO A 82 22.26 -20.98 2.02
N ARG A 83 21.24 -21.51 1.34
CA ARG A 83 20.47 -20.81 0.31
C ARG A 83 18.99 -20.71 0.65
N LEU A 84 18.32 -19.74 0.07
CA LEU A 84 16.86 -19.66 0.00
C LEU A 84 16.33 -20.55 -1.13
N SER A 85 15.08 -20.98 -1.01
CA SER A 85 14.39 -21.63 -2.12
C SER A 85 14.18 -20.68 -3.30
N LEU A 86 13.91 -21.23 -4.48
CA LEU A 86 13.54 -20.41 -5.63
C LEU A 86 12.25 -19.63 -5.33
N GLU A 87 11.26 -20.31 -4.75
CA GLU A 87 9.98 -19.72 -4.34
C GLU A 87 10.19 -18.56 -3.35
N ASP A 88 10.99 -18.73 -2.29
CA ASP A 88 11.27 -17.66 -1.33
C ASP A 88 11.95 -16.45 -1.99
N ARG A 89 12.85 -16.67 -2.96
CA ARG A 89 13.52 -15.58 -3.69
C ARG A 89 12.57 -14.84 -4.62
N GLU A 90 11.67 -15.57 -5.28
CA GLU A 90 10.63 -14.99 -6.13
C GLU A 90 9.63 -14.19 -5.29
N ASP A 91 9.18 -14.73 -4.15
CA ASP A 91 8.34 -14.03 -3.17
C ASP A 91 8.99 -12.71 -2.71
N ILE A 92 10.29 -12.73 -2.35
CA ILE A 92 11.02 -11.53 -1.94
C ILE A 92 11.04 -10.50 -3.07
N ARG A 93 11.37 -10.90 -4.30
CA ARG A 93 11.44 -9.99 -5.45
C ARG A 93 10.08 -9.36 -5.74
N THR A 94 9.02 -10.17 -5.77
CA THR A 94 7.64 -9.72 -6.01
C THR A 94 7.21 -8.72 -4.94
N LEU A 95 7.42 -9.04 -3.66
CA LEU A 95 7.05 -8.16 -2.57
C LEU A 95 7.89 -6.89 -2.54
N GLN A 96 9.19 -6.94 -2.86
CA GLN A 96 10.03 -5.74 -2.97
C GLN A 96 9.51 -4.81 -4.08
N ALA A 97 9.29 -5.34 -5.28
CA ALA A 97 8.76 -4.59 -6.41
C ALA A 97 7.41 -3.94 -6.08
N LEU A 98 6.49 -4.69 -5.47
CA LEU A 98 5.18 -4.21 -5.04
C LEU A 98 5.30 -3.11 -3.99
N LEU A 99 6.08 -3.33 -2.93
CA LEU A 99 6.20 -2.40 -1.80
C LEU A 99 6.96 -1.12 -2.16
N GLU A 100 7.78 -1.15 -3.20
CA GLU A 100 8.42 0.02 -3.81
C GLU A 100 7.53 0.76 -4.82
N LEU A 101 6.29 0.29 -5.03
CA LEU A 101 5.33 0.85 -5.99
C LEU A 101 5.71 0.64 -7.47
N TYR A 102 6.49 -0.40 -7.75
CA TYR A 102 6.89 -0.83 -9.09
C TYR A 102 6.54 -2.30 -9.35
N PRO A 103 5.27 -2.73 -9.18
CA PRO A 103 4.89 -4.12 -9.42
C PRO A 103 5.18 -4.53 -10.87
N GLU A 104 5.47 -5.82 -11.08
CA GLU A 104 5.70 -6.34 -12.43
C GLU A 104 4.44 -6.21 -13.29
N PRO A 105 4.57 -6.08 -14.63
CA PRO A 105 3.41 -6.01 -15.51
C PRO A 105 2.48 -7.21 -15.35
N GLY A 106 1.22 -6.96 -14.98
CA GLY A 106 0.20 -7.99 -14.81
C GLY A 106 0.06 -8.51 -13.37
N THR A 107 0.83 -8.00 -12.41
CA THR A 107 0.63 -8.30 -10.98
C THR A 107 -0.68 -7.67 -10.49
N ASP A 108 -1.58 -8.51 -9.97
CA ASP A 108 -2.70 -8.04 -9.15
C ASP A 108 -2.18 -7.75 -7.74
N VAL A 109 -2.06 -6.46 -7.42
CA VAL A 109 -1.52 -6.00 -6.13
C VAL A 109 -2.44 -6.37 -4.97
N ALA A 110 -3.76 -6.34 -5.18
CA ALA A 110 -4.73 -6.66 -4.12
C ALA A 110 -4.67 -8.15 -3.80
N GLU A 111 -4.65 -9.00 -4.84
CA GLU A 111 -4.50 -10.45 -4.70
C GLU A 111 -3.16 -10.81 -4.02
N GLU A 112 -2.05 -10.19 -4.43
CA GLU A 112 -0.73 -10.49 -3.87
C GLU A 112 -0.64 -10.11 -2.38
N ILE A 113 -1.27 -9.01 -1.96
CA ILE A 113 -1.36 -8.64 -0.53
C ILE A 113 -2.30 -9.59 0.22
N ALA A 114 -3.47 -9.93 -0.35
CA ALA A 114 -4.42 -10.85 0.25
C ALA A 114 -3.81 -12.24 0.46
N SER A 115 -3.01 -12.72 -0.50
CA SER A 115 -2.35 -14.02 -0.45
C SER A 115 -1.44 -14.16 0.77
N GLN A 116 -0.81 -13.06 1.23
CA GLN A 116 0.01 -13.09 2.45
C GLN A 116 -0.82 -13.32 3.71
N GLY A 117 -2.06 -12.80 3.74
CA GLY A 117 -3.04 -13.13 4.78
C GLY A 117 -3.37 -14.62 4.79
N SER A 118 -3.67 -15.19 3.61
CA SER A 118 -3.94 -16.62 3.46
C SER A 118 -2.74 -17.49 3.86
N ARG A 119 -1.53 -17.12 3.43
CA ARG A 119 -0.27 -17.79 3.80
C ARG A 119 -0.02 -17.75 5.31
N LEU A 120 -0.31 -16.65 5.99
CA LEU A 120 -0.26 -16.61 7.47
C LEU A 120 -1.35 -17.46 8.10
N HIS A 121 -2.56 -17.43 7.54
CA HIS A 121 -3.70 -18.18 8.03
C HIS A 121 -3.45 -19.70 7.99
N ASP A 122 -2.82 -20.19 6.93
CA ASP A 122 -2.55 -21.62 6.70
C ASP A 122 -1.17 -22.08 7.20
N ALA A 123 -0.33 -21.16 7.67
CA ALA A 123 1.02 -21.45 8.15
C ALA A 123 1.04 -22.46 9.31
N GLU A 124 2.02 -23.37 9.23
CA GLU A 124 2.37 -24.25 10.34
C GLU A 124 2.93 -23.43 11.52
N PRO A 125 2.82 -23.90 12.78
CA PRO A 125 3.27 -23.14 13.95
C PRO A 125 4.71 -22.64 13.87
N ALA A 126 5.58 -23.44 13.25
CA ALA A 126 6.97 -23.07 13.05
C ALA A 126 7.13 -21.89 12.09
N GLU A 127 6.27 -21.70 11.10
CA GLU A 127 6.41 -20.69 10.03
C GLU A 127 5.76 -19.35 10.39
N ARG A 128 4.76 -19.38 11.28
CA ARG A 128 3.94 -18.22 11.69
C ARG A 128 4.74 -16.97 12.07
N PRO A 129 5.85 -17.03 12.83
CA PRO A 129 6.63 -15.83 13.15
C PRO A 129 7.10 -15.08 11.90
N GLY A 130 7.64 -15.81 10.91
CA GLY A 130 8.09 -15.22 9.65
C GLY A 130 6.92 -14.66 8.83
N ARG A 131 5.85 -15.45 8.68
CA ARG A 131 4.65 -15.01 7.92
C ARG A 131 3.96 -13.81 8.57
N LEU A 132 4.00 -13.69 9.90
CA LEU A 132 3.49 -12.51 10.61
C LEU A 132 4.31 -11.25 10.30
N HIS A 133 5.63 -11.37 10.16
CA HIS A 133 6.47 -10.26 9.71
C HIS A 133 6.14 -9.84 8.28
N VAL A 134 5.84 -10.78 7.38
CA VAL A 134 5.37 -10.47 6.02
C VAL A 134 4.04 -9.71 6.06
N VAL A 135 3.06 -10.19 6.84
CA VAL A 135 1.77 -9.50 7.02
C VAL A 135 1.95 -8.10 7.61
N ARG A 136 2.84 -7.93 8.59
CA ARG A 136 3.22 -6.60 9.10
C ARG A 136 3.75 -5.71 7.99
N ALA A 137 4.65 -6.21 7.14
CA ALA A 137 5.24 -5.45 6.06
C ALA A 137 4.19 -4.95 5.04
N VAL A 138 3.32 -5.86 4.56
CA VAL A 138 2.28 -5.50 3.60
C VAL A 138 1.15 -4.68 4.20
N SER A 139 0.95 -4.72 5.53
CA SER A 139 -0.08 -3.94 6.21
C SER A 139 0.04 -2.44 5.93
N TRP A 140 1.25 -1.92 5.80
CA TRP A 140 1.48 -0.49 5.53
C TRP A 140 0.94 -0.07 4.17
N HIS A 141 1.13 -0.92 3.16
CA HIS A 141 0.56 -0.70 1.84
C HIS A 141 -0.96 -0.88 1.87
N ALA A 142 -1.46 -1.92 2.55
CA ALA A 142 -2.90 -2.20 2.67
C ALA A 142 -3.68 -1.04 3.33
N VAL A 143 -3.11 -0.36 4.32
CA VAL A 143 -3.77 0.77 5.02
C VAL A 143 -3.48 2.15 4.40
N SER A 144 -2.70 2.20 3.32
CA SER A 144 -2.29 3.45 2.68
C SER A 144 -3.45 4.18 1.98
N GLY A 145 -4.49 3.44 1.59
CA GLY A 145 -5.57 3.91 0.70
C GLY A 145 -5.31 3.62 -0.79
N MET A 146 -4.14 3.04 -1.14
CA MET A 146 -3.90 2.49 -2.49
C MET A 146 -4.75 1.24 -2.75
N ILE A 147 -5.01 0.46 -1.72
CA ILE A 147 -5.88 -0.72 -1.76
C ILE A 147 -7.25 -0.32 -1.21
N GLN A 148 -8.27 -0.46 -2.04
CA GLN A 148 -9.66 -0.11 -1.69
C GLN A 148 -10.57 -1.35 -1.61
N ASP A 149 -10.03 -2.56 -1.80
CA ASP A 149 -10.76 -3.81 -1.61
C ASP A 149 -10.89 -4.12 -0.10
N ARG A 150 -12.14 -4.19 0.35
CA ARG A 150 -12.50 -4.46 1.75
C ARG A 150 -12.10 -5.87 2.20
N SER A 151 -12.16 -6.83 1.31
CA SER A 151 -11.83 -8.23 1.57
C SER A 151 -10.35 -8.43 1.90
N VAL A 152 -9.45 -7.67 1.27
CA VAL A 152 -7.99 -7.71 1.54
C VAL A 152 -7.71 -7.36 3.00
N LEU A 153 -8.19 -6.19 3.46
CA LEU A 153 -7.97 -5.75 4.84
C LEU A 153 -8.65 -6.69 5.85
N ARG A 154 -9.87 -7.17 5.57
CA ARG A 154 -10.55 -8.18 6.42
C ARG A 154 -9.79 -9.49 6.48
N GLY A 155 -9.22 -9.94 5.37
CA GLY A 155 -8.39 -11.15 5.28
C GLY A 155 -7.14 -11.05 6.13
N LEU A 156 -6.41 -9.94 6.02
CA LEU A 156 -5.22 -9.66 6.86
C LEU A 156 -5.60 -9.59 8.35
N ILE A 157 -6.67 -8.86 8.70
CA ILE A 157 -7.16 -8.77 10.08
C ILE A 157 -7.49 -10.16 10.61
N GLY A 158 -8.28 -10.95 9.88
CA GLY A 158 -8.69 -12.29 10.28
C GLY A 158 -7.52 -13.26 10.41
N ALA A 159 -6.49 -13.14 9.55
CA ALA A 159 -5.28 -13.95 9.63
C ALA A 159 -4.48 -13.64 10.92
N VAL A 160 -4.29 -12.35 11.24
CA VAL A 160 -3.60 -11.95 12.49
C VAL A 160 -4.40 -12.35 13.73
N GLU A 161 -5.71 -12.16 13.71
CA GLU A 161 -6.61 -12.60 14.79
C GLU A 161 -6.56 -14.11 15.03
N LYS A 162 -6.44 -14.90 13.97
CA LYS A 162 -6.33 -16.37 14.07
C LYS A 162 -5.05 -16.82 14.76
N VAL A 163 -3.91 -16.20 14.44
CA VAL A 163 -2.59 -16.62 14.96
C VAL A 163 -2.23 -15.98 16.30
N LEU A 164 -2.80 -14.83 16.63
CA LEU A 164 -2.51 -14.11 17.88
C LEU A 164 -2.66 -14.98 19.15
N PRO A 165 -3.69 -15.86 19.28
CA PRO A 165 -3.80 -16.77 20.42
C PRO A 165 -2.62 -17.71 20.63
N ASP A 166 -1.88 -18.07 19.57
CA ASP A 166 -0.71 -18.94 19.67
C ASP A 166 0.44 -18.28 20.44
N PHE A 167 0.40 -16.96 20.57
CA PHE A 167 1.42 -16.14 21.22
C PHE A 167 0.92 -15.47 22.52
N ALA A 168 -0.38 -15.46 22.77
CA ALA A 168 -1.04 -14.50 23.66
C ALA A 168 -0.60 -14.53 25.14
N ASP A 169 -0.07 -15.66 25.60
CA ASP A 169 0.38 -15.89 26.99
C ASP A 169 1.88 -16.17 27.12
N ALA A 170 2.64 -16.00 26.04
CA ALA A 170 4.06 -16.26 26.06
C ALA A 170 4.82 -15.24 26.91
N THR A 171 5.70 -15.74 27.77
CA THR A 171 6.72 -14.96 28.47
C THR A 171 8.09 -15.37 27.96
N CYS A 172 9.06 -14.46 27.97
CA CYS A 172 10.44 -14.79 27.64
C CYS A 172 11.43 -14.15 28.62
N ASP A 173 12.58 -14.80 28.78
CA ASP A 173 13.67 -14.35 29.66
C ASP A 173 14.66 -13.42 28.94
N HIS A 174 14.37 -13.02 27.70
CA HIS A 174 15.22 -12.08 26.96
C HIS A 174 15.27 -10.72 27.66
N GLY A 175 16.45 -10.11 27.72
CA GLY A 175 16.63 -8.76 28.28
C GLY A 175 16.01 -7.63 27.45
N GLY A 176 15.44 -7.96 26.29
CA GLY A 176 14.73 -7.06 25.38
C GLY A 176 14.39 -7.75 24.06
N HIS A 177 13.43 -7.19 23.31
CA HIS A 177 13.08 -7.65 21.97
C HIS A 177 13.80 -6.84 20.87
N PRO A 178 14.08 -7.45 19.70
CA PRO A 178 14.74 -6.77 18.59
C PRO A 178 13.94 -5.58 18.08
N LYS A 179 14.64 -4.53 17.64
CA LYS A 179 14.00 -3.40 16.94
C LYS A 179 13.77 -3.78 15.48
N LEU A 180 12.51 -3.78 15.05
CA LEU A 180 12.16 -4.07 13.65
C LEU A 180 12.49 -2.90 12.71
N SER A 181 12.76 -3.23 11.44
CA SER A 181 12.94 -2.22 10.39
C SER A 181 11.67 -1.36 10.22
N GLY A 182 11.93 -0.09 9.93
CA GLY A 182 10.96 0.90 9.51
C GLY A 182 10.71 0.91 8.00
N HIS A 183 11.35 0.02 7.24
CA HIS A 183 11.17 -0.15 5.79
C HIS A 183 10.37 -1.44 5.52
N SER A 184 9.34 -1.35 4.68
CA SER A 184 8.43 -2.46 4.39
C SER A 184 9.12 -3.56 3.60
N THR A 185 9.98 -3.21 2.64
CA THR A 185 10.77 -4.15 1.84
C THR A 185 11.67 -5.03 2.71
N ASP A 186 12.47 -4.42 3.58
CA ASP A 186 13.32 -5.15 4.55
C ASP A 186 12.49 -6.06 5.47
N ALA A 187 11.32 -5.58 5.90
CA ALA A 187 10.45 -6.34 6.79
C ALA A 187 9.82 -7.55 6.08
N ALA A 188 9.45 -7.42 4.80
CA ALA A 188 8.93 -8.52 3.99
C ALA A 188 10.02 -9.56 3.74
N GLU A 189 11.23 -9.12 3.34
CA GLU A 189 12.36 -10.01 3.12
C GLU A 189 12.71 -10.80 4.39
N LEU A 190 12.85 -10.09 5.52
CA LEU A 190 13.08 -10.72 6.82
C LEU A 190 11.97 -11.73 7.16
N GLY A 191 10.71 -11.40 6.89
CA GLY A 191 9.60 -12.30 7.13
C GLY A 191 9.67 -13.59 6.31
N ILE A 192 9.97 -13.50 5.02
CA ILE A 192 10.15 -14.68 4.16
C ILE A 192 11.32 -15.53 4.64
N VAL A 193 12.48 -14.90 4.91
CA VAL A 193 13.66 -15.57 5.44
C VAL A 193 13.36 -16.30 6.76
N LEU A 194 12.54 -15.73 7.64
CA LEU A 194 12.17 -16.37 8.91
C LEU A 194 11.07 -17.44 8.78
N SER A 195 10.41 -17.54 7.62
CA SER A 195 9.27 -18.44 7.40
C SER A 195 9.67 -19.88 7.13
N SER A 196 10.89 -20.15 6.65
CA SER A 196 11.34 -21.51 6.30
C SER A 196 12.57 -21.96 7.12
N PRO A 197 12.78 -23.28 7.32
CA PRO A 197 13.99 -23.78 7.99
C PRO A 197 15.29 -23.38 7.28
N SER A 198 15.31 -23.42 5.94
CA SER A 198 16.47 -22.99 5.13
C SER A 198 16.70 -21.49 5.26
N GLY A 199 15.64 -20.68 5.20
CA GLY A 199 15.72 -19.25 5.43
C GLY A 199 16.27 -18.89 6.81
N ARG A 200 15.90 -19.62 7.87
CA ARG A 200 16.48 -19.41 9.21
C ARG A 200 17.98 -19.70 9.28
N ARG A 201 18.47 -20.67 8.51
CA ARG A 201 19.91 -20.89 8.36
C ARG A 201 20.57 -19.71 7.65
N VAL A 202 19.92 -19.17 6.61
CA VAL A 202 20.38 -17.94 5.92
C VAL A 202 20.42 -16.76 6.88
N TYR A 203 19.37 -16.55 7.68
CA TYR A 203 19.33 -15.53 8.72
C TYR A 203 20.52 -15.65 9.67
N GLU A 204 20.74 -16.83 10.23
CA GLU A 204 21.83 -17.06 11.18
C GLU A 204 23.22 -16.86 10.56
N HIS A 205 23.39 -17.25 9.31
CA HIS A 205 24.63 -17.05 8.57
C HIS A 205 24.88 -15.57 8.24
N LYS A 206 23.82 -14.77 8.03
CA LYS A 206 23.87 -13.37 7.62
C LYS A 206 23.19 -12.43 8.63
N ARG A 207 23.32 -12.73 9.91
CA ARG A 207 22.57 -12.05 10.99
C ARG A 207 22.79 -10.54 11.02
N ASP A 208 23.99 -10.08 10.69
CA ASP A 208 24.30 -8.64 10.64
C ASP A 208 23.57 -7.92 9.49
N HIS A 209 23.24 -8.63 8.42
CA HIS A 209 22.45 -8.12 7.30
C HIS A 209 20.96 -8.11 7.63
N TYR A 210 20.47 -9.15 8.33
CA TYR A 210 19.05 -9.32 8.64
C TYR A 210 18.74 -8.96 10.11
N GLY A 211 18.04 -7.84 10.33
CA GLY A 211 17.56 -7.48 11.68
C GLY A 211 18.64 -6.96 12.64
N GLY A 212 19.75 -6.44 12.10
CA GLY A 212 20.77 -5.72 12.87
C GLY A 212 21.54 -6.60 13.87
N GLY A 213 21.71 -7.89 13.58
CA GLY A 213 22.52 -8.80 14.41
C GLY A 213 21.75 -9.49 15.55
N ALA A 214 20.42 -9.38 15.60
CA ALA A 214 19.62 -10.02 16.65
C ALA A 214 19.70 -11.57 16.59
N PRO A 215 19.81 -12.29 17.72
CA PRO A 215 19.72 -13.75 17.74
C PRO A 215 18.36 -14.27 17.19
N LEU A 216 18.37 -15.42 16.48
CA LEU A 216 17.15 -15.96 15.87
C LEU A 216 16.05 -16.27 16.90
N ASP A 217 16.42 -16.79 18.08
CA ASP A 217 15.49 -17.10 19.17
C ASP A 217 14.77 -15.85 19.70
N GLN A 218 15.40 -14.68 19.61
CA GLN A 218 14.75 -13.39 19.89
C GLN A 218 13.81 -12.96 18.76
N MET A 219 14.21 -13.15 17.50
CA MET A 219 13.40 -12.80 16.34
C MET A 219 12.11 -13.61 16.23
N VAL A 220 12.14 -14.90 16.60
CA VAL A 220 10.95 -15.78 16.57
C VAL A 220 10.34 -15.99 17.96
N CYS A 221 10.74 -15.17 18.95
CA CYS A 221 10.25 -15.24 20.31
C CYS A 221 8.71 -15.11 20.34
N PRO A 222 7.96 -16.06 20.92
CA PRO A 222 6.52 -15.97 20.97
C PRO A 222 5.99 -14.72 21.70
N ALA A 223 6.66 -14.26 22.76
CA ALA A 223 6.26 -13.02 23.45
C ALA A 223 6.42 -11.80 22.55
N PHE A 224 7.49 -11.75 21.74
CA PHE A 224 7.70 -10.71 20.75
C PHE A 224 6.67 -10.78 19.62
N MET A 225 6.34 -11.98 19.14
CA MET A 225 5.31 -12.16 18.11
C MET A 225 3.93 -11.71 18.59
N ALA A 226 3.62 -11.86 19.89
CA ALA A 226 2.40 -11.31 20.46
C ALA A 226 2.35 -9.77 20.37
N GLU A 227 3.48 -9.09 20.63
CA GLU A 227 3.60 -7.63 20.49
C GLU A 227 3.40 -7.22 19.03
N VAL A 228 4.15 -7.85 18.12
CA VAL A 228 4.06 -7.60 16.67
C VAL A 228 2.64 -7.81 16.14
N ALA A 229 1.98 -8.89 16.54
CA ALA A 229 0.62 -9.20 16.11
C ALA A 229 -0.39 -8.15 16.62
N ARG A 230 -0.29 -7.72 17.89
CA ARG A 230 -1.18 -6.69 18.46
C ARG A 230 -0.98 -5.34 17.78
N GLU A 231 0.26 -4.93 17.55
CA GLU A 231 0.57 -3.69 16.84
C GLU A 231 0.04 -3.72 15.41
N THR A 232 0.32 -4.80 14.68
CA THR A 232 -0.16 -5.00 13.31
C THR A 232 -1.68 -4.98 13.24
N LEU A 233 -2.36 -5.71 14.14
CA LEU A 233 -3.83 -5.75 14.21
C LEU A 233 -4.42 -4.38 14.53
N THR A 234 -3.80 -3.62 15.44
CA THR A 234 -4.22 -2.25 15.77
C THR A 234 -4.10 -1.34 14.54
N GLY A 235 -2.99 -1.41 13.82
CA GLY A 235 -2.76 -0.65 12.59
C GLY A 235 -3.76 -1.01 11.49
N LEU A 236 -3.98 -2.30 11.25
CA LEU A 236 -4.94 -2.80 10.25
C LEU A 236 -6.37 -2.35 10.56
N ARG A 237 -6.83 -2.47 11.81
CA ARG A 237 -8.18 -2.04 12.20
C ARG A 237 -8.35 -0.52 12.07
N ALA A 238 -7.37 0.26 12.52
CA ALA A 238 -7.40 1.71 12.36
C ALA A 238 -7.40 2.11 10.87
N GLY A 239 -6.64 1.40 10.04
CA GLY A 239 -6.62 1.58 8.58
C GLY A 239 -7.96 1.22 7.93
N TYR A 240 -8.56 0.10 8.33
CA TYR A 240 -9.88 -0.32 7.88
C TYR A 240 -10.96 0.71 8.25
N ASP A 241 -10.98 1.17 9.50
CA ASP A 241 -11.92 2.20 9.96
C ASP A 241 -11.68 3.54 9.24
N LYS A 242 -10.43 3.87 8.94
CA LYS A 242 -10.11 5.03 8.11
C LYS A 242 -10.69 4.87 6.70
N ILE A 243 -10.51 3.74 6.02
CA ILE A 243 -10.89 3.61 4.61
C ILE A 243 -12.42 3.38 4.45
N PHE A 244 -12.98 2.47 5.26
CA PHE A 244 -14.36 1.98 5.13
C PHE A 244 -15.28 2.40 6.27
N GLY A 245 -14.74 2.93 7.36
CA GLY A 245 -15.52 3.31 8.53
C GLY A 245 -16.32 4.60 8.32
N PRO A 246 -17.37 4.80 9.13
CA PRO A 246 -18.19 6.00 9.08
C PRO A 246 -17.36 7.24 9.45
N ARG A 247 -17.63 8.36 8.79
CA ARG A 247 -16.97 9.64 9.08
C ARG A 247 -17.92 10.61 9.76
N ASP A 248 -17.48 11.15 10.90
CA ASP A 248 -18.18 12.24 11.59
C ASP A 248 -17.81 13.59 10.96
N THR A 249 -18.82 14.31 10.50
CA THR A 249 -18.70 15.65 9.91
C THR A 249 -19.46 16.70 10.73
N SER A 250 -19.96 16.36 11.92
CA SER A 250 -20.81 17.23 12.74
C SER A 250 -20.10 18.49 13.22
N HIS A 251 -18.80 18.41 13.48
CA HIS A 251 -17.97 19.54 13.90
C HIS A 251 -17.69 20.55 12.77
N LEU A 252 -17.87 20.16 11.51
CA LEU A 252 -17.47 20.97 10.36
C LEU A 252 -18.42 22.16 10.09
N ASP A 253 -19.64 22.13 10.60
CA ASP A 253 -20.51 23.32 10.59
C ASP A 253 -19.88 24.46 11.43
N ALA A 254 -19.19 24.15 12.54
CA ALA A 254 -18.46 25.16 13.32
C ALA A 254 -17.16 25.65 12.65
N GLU A 255 -16.64 24.88 11.68
CA GLU A 255 -15.40 25.22 10.98
C GLU A 255 -15.66 26.01 9.70
N TYR A 256 -16.67 25.64 8.91
CA TYR A 256 -16.90 26.15 7.56
C TYR A 256 -18.16 27.00 7.41
N LEU A 257 -18.88 27.27 8.51
CA LEU A 257 -19.92 28.28 8.55
C LEU A 257 -19.47 29.49 9.35
N ARG A 258 -19.90 30.66 8.87
CA ARG A 258 -19.81 31.91 9.58
C ARG A 258 -20.88 31.98 10.69
N PRO A 259 -20.76 32.92 11.65
CA PRO A 259 -21.76 33.07 12.73
C PRO A 259 -23.19 33.35 12.25
N ASP A 260 -23.35 33.88 11.04
CA ASP A 260 -24.65 34.12 10.39
C ASP A 260 -25.21 32.88 9.66
N GLY A 261 -24.49 31.76 9.68
CA GLY A 261 -24.87 30.50 9.04
C GLY A 261 -24.51 30.39 7.56
N ARG A 262 -23.91 31.43 6.95
CA ARG A 262 -23.39 31.38 5.58
C ARG A 262 -22.09 30.58 5.51
N LEU A 263 -21.75 30.08 4.31
CA LEU A 263 -20.48 29.39 4.07
C LEU A 263 -19.31 30.37 4.25
N ASP A 264 -18.26 29.91 4.92
CA ASP A 264 -16.97 30.59 4.93
C ASP A 264 -16.21 30.27 3.63
N ILE A 265 -16.60 30.95 2.55
CA ILE A 265 -16.16 30.60 1.19
C ILE A 265 -14.65 30.73 0.97
N GLU A 266 -14.00 31.71 1.59
CA GLU A 266 -12.55 31.91 1.50
C GLU A 266 -11.81 30.72 2.10
N LYS A 267 -12.25 30.26 3.27
CA LYS A 267 -11.67 29.09 3.93
C LYS A 267 -11.92 27.82 3.13
N ILE A 268 -13.12 27.64 2.56
CA ILE A 268 -13.43 26.47 1.72
C ILE A 268 -12.52 26.43 0.49
N THR A 269 -12.37 27.53 -0.24
CA THR A 269 -11.52 27.55 -1.45
C THR A 269 -10.04 27.43 -1.13
N GLU A 270 -9.58 27.97 0.01
CA GLU A 270 -8.22 27.74 0.51
C GLU A 270 -7.96 26.24 0.77
N ARG A 271 -8.91 25.53 1.39
CA ARG A 271 -8.80 24.08 1.67
C ARG A 271 -8.87 23.21 0.43
N LEU A 272 -9.58 23.65 -0.60
CA LEU A 272 -9.66 22.95 -1.89
C LEU A 272 -8.50 23.27 -2.84
N HIS A 273 -7.60 24.17 -2.44
CA HIS A 273 -6.42 24.48 -3.21
C HIS A 273 -5.50 23.26 -3.29
N ASN A 274 -5.01 22.96 -4.49
CA ASN A 274 -4.20 21.78 -4.80
C ASN A 274 -2.75 21.93 -4.30
N VAL A 275 -2.58 21.90 -2.98
CA VAL A 275 -1.30 21.85 -2.28
C VAL A 275 -1.28 20.61 -1.38
N SER A 276 -0.17 19.88 -1.39
CA SER A 276 -0.08 18.52 -0.81
C SER A 276 -0.45 18.41 0.68
N TRP A 277 -0.41 19.51 1.44
CA TRP A 277 -0.83 19.50 2.85
C TRP A 277 -2.35 19.56 3.06
N ASN A 278 -3.13 19.97 2.04
CA ASN A 278 -4.57 20.10 2.13
C ASN A 278 -5.33 18.78 1.91
N GLU A 279 -4.68 17.77 1.33
CA GLU A 279 -5.25 16.44 1.06
C GLU A 279 -5.87 15.83 2.33
N ARG A 280 -5.25 16.04 3.50
CA ARG A 280 -5.72 15.56 4.80
C ARG A 280 -7.10 16.10 5.23
N HIS A 281 -7.54 17.22 4.63
CA HIS A 281 -8.80 17.88 4.96
C HIS A 281 -9.85 17.70 3.86
N ALA A 282 -9.44 17.38 2.63
CA ALA A 282 -10.30 17.32 1.46
C ALA A 282 -11.45 16.32 1.67
N ASP A 283 -11.16 15.11 2.14
CA ASP A 283 -12.15 14.04 2.32
C ASP A 283 -13.33 14.46 3.21
N ALA A 284 -13.02 15.01 4.39
CA ALA A 284 -14.02 15.39 5.38
C ALA A 284 -14.85 16.59 4.90
N LEU A 285 -14.20 17.56 4.24
CA LEU A 285 -14.87 18.72 3.64
C LEU A 285 -15.81 18.30 2.50
N GLY A 286 -15.36 17.41 1.61
CA GLY A 286 -16.18 16.91 0.51
C GLY A 286 -17.42 16.16 0.99
N LEU A 287 -17.23 15.27 1.98
CA LEU A 287 -18.35 14.55 2.60
C LEU A 287 -19.34 15.49 3.30
N TRP A 288 -18.83 16.46 4.06
CA TRP A 288 -19.66 17.46 4.70
C TRP A 288 -20.47 18.25 3.68
N ALA A 289 -19.83 18.66 2.57
CA ALA A 289 -20.48 19.42 1.52
C ALA A 289 -21.60 18.61 0.86
N ALA A 290 -21.38 17.33 0.54
CA ALA A 290 -22.40 16.43 0.00
C ALA A 290 -23.59 16.26 0.96
N ARG A 291 -23.34 16.01 2.25
CA ARG A 291 -24.40 15.88 3.26
C ARG A 291 -25.20 17.18 3.43
N ARG A 292 -24.53 18.32 3.39
CA ARG A 292 -25.20 19.63 3.47
C ARG A 292 -26.01 19.94 2.22
N TYR A 293 -25.50 19.58 1.04
CA TYR A 293 -26.20 19.72 -0.23
C TYR A 293 -27.57 19.00 -0.20
N ASP A 294 -27.60 17.77 0.32
CA ASP A 294 -28.85 17.00 0.47
C ASP A 294 -29.82 17.62 1.48
N ARG A 295 -29.31 18.19 2.59
CA ARG A 295 -30.16 18.85 3.59
C ARG A 295 -30.88 20.07 3.00
N LEU A 296 -30.22 20.82 2.12
CA LEU A 296 -30.81 22.01 1.49
C LEU A 296 -31.92 21.68 0.48
N GLU A 297 -31.91 20.49 -0.13
CA GLU A 297 -32.94 20.07 -1.11
C GLU A 297 -34.30 19.85 -0.44
N ARG A 298 -34.31 19.41 0.82
CA ARG A 298 -35.54 19.03 1.53
C ARG A 298 -36.33 20.21 2.11
N LEU A 299 -35.85 21.45 1.94
CA LEU A 299 -36.37 22.66 2.59
C LEU A 299 -36.96 23.69 1.59
N GLU A 300 -37.36 23.26 0.40
CA GLU A 300 -37.76 24.09 -0.76
C GLU A 300 -39.09 24.89 -0.63
N GLU A 301 -39.62 25.12 0.57
CA GLU A 301 -40.97 25.72 0.70
C GLU A 301 -41.03 27.26 0.79
N ASP A 302 -39.93 28.01 1.03
CA ASP A 302 -40.02 29.48 1.22
C ASP A 302 -38.87 30.31 0.58
N GLY A 303 -39.21 31.08 -0.46
CA GLY A 303 -38.81 32.49 -0.73
C GLY A 303 -37.35 32.93 -0.92
N GLY A 304 -36.33 32.17 -0.50
CA GLY A 304 -34.90 32.56 -0.53
C GLY A 304 -34.10 31.95 -1.68
N GLN A 305 -34.61 32.02 -2.92
CA GLN A 305 -34.22 31.09 -3.99
C GLN A 305 -32.76 31.25 -4.48
N ILE A 306 -32.24 32.48 -4.64
CA ILE A 306 -30.93 32.67 -5.30
C ILE A 306 -29.72 32.40 -4.39
N ASP A 307 -29.75 32.83 -3.13
CA ASP A 307 -28.64 32.58 -2.20
C ASP A 307 -28.52 31.10 -1.85
N ARG A 308 -29.65 30.39 -1.79
CA ARG A 308 -29.66 28.93 -1.65
C ARG A 308 -29.11 28.23 -2.89
N LEU A 309 -29.42 28.73 -4.10
CA LEU A 309 -28.83 28.19 -5.33
C LEU A 309 -27.30 28.39 -5.34
N ARG A 310 -26.82 29.57 -4.93
CA ARG A 310 -25.38 29.82 -4.76
C ARG A 310 -24.75 28.84 -3.79
N GLU A 311 -25.35 28.66 -2.63
CA GLU A 311 -24.86 27.71 -1.62
C GLU A 311 -24.82 26.27 -2.17
N ARG A 312 -25.89 25.82 -2.82
CA ARG A 312 -25.94 24.47 -3.45
C ARG A 312 -24.85 24.29 -4.50
N THR A 313 -24.63 25.28 -5.38
CA THR A 313 -23.57 25.22 -6.38
C THR A 313 -22.19 25.12 -5.74
N VAL A 314 -21.90 25.92 -4.71
CA VAL A 314 -20.62 25.84 -3.98
C VAL A 314 -20.44 24.47 -3.34
N LEU A 315 -21.47 23.91 -2.71
CA LEU A 315 -21.38 22.61 -2.05
C LEU A 315 -21.15 21.47 -3.04
N LEU A 316 -21.83 21.49 -4.20
CA LEU A 316 -21.60 20.52 -5.27
C LEU A 316 -20.15 20.55 -5.77
N LEU A 317 -19.64 21.76 -6.04
CA LEU A 317 -18.28 21.95 -6.53
C LEU A 317 -17.23 21.60 -5.47
N THR A 318 -17.53 21.87 -4.20
CA THR A 318 -16.69 21.47 -3.06
C THR A 318 -16.59 19.96 -2.97
N ALA A 319 -17.72 19.25 -3.05
CA ALA A 319 -17.74 17.79 -3.03
C ALA A 319 -16.93 17.20 -4.20
N ARG A 320 -17.13 17.71 -5.42
CA ARG A 320 -16.36 17.28 -6.61
C ARG A 320 -14.87 17.54 -6.44
N GLN A 321 -14.49 18.75 -6.04
CA GLN A 321 -13.09 19.15 -5.99
C GLN A 321 -12.34 18.38 -4.91
N ALA A 322 -12.96 18.17 -3.75
CA ALA A 322 -12.42 17.33 -2.69
C ALA A 322 -12.07 15.91 -3.18
N MET A 323 -12.95 15.29 -3.97
CA MET A 323 -12.68 13.97 -4.55
C MET A 323 -11.57 13.99 -5.61
N THR A 324 -11.42 15.11 -6.32
CA THR A 324 -10.40 15.28 -7.37
C THR A 324 -8.99 15.44 -6.78
N ILE A 325 -8.87 16.06 -5.60
CA ILE A 325 -7.58 16.36 -4.96
C ILE A 325 -7.22 15.38 -3.85
N SER A 326 -8.06 14.37 -3.57
CA SER A 326 -7.75 13.37 -2.57
C SER A 326 -6.65 12.43 -3.06
N TYR A 327 -5.70 12.10 -2.19
CA TYR A 327 -4.54 11.26 -2.51
C TYR A 327 -4.35 10.14 -1.48
N PRO A 328 -4.01 8.92 -1.93
CA PRO A 328 -3.89 8.50 -3.33
C PRO A 328 -5.23 8.37 -4.06
N ALA A 329 -6.31 8.21 -3.30
CA ALA A 329 -7.70 8.22 -3.73
C ALA A 329 -8.56 8.57 -2.51
N PRO A 330 -9.80 9.06 -2.71
CA PRO A 330 -10.71 9.26 -1.58
C PRO A 330 -10.97 7.93 -0.86
N PRO A 331 -11.16 7.93 0.48
CA PRO A 331 -11.60 6.75 1.21
C PRO A 331 -12.93 6.24 0.66
N TYR A 332 -13.09 4.94 0.46
CA TYR A 332 -14.33 4.31 -0.05
C TYR A 332 -15.59 4.86 0.64
N ALA A 333 -15.61 4.91 1.97
CA ALA A 333 -16.79 5.36 2.72
C ALA A 333 -17.16 6.83 2.43
N VAL A 334 -16.16 7.67 2.17
CA VAL A 334 -16.34 9.06 1.79
C VAL A 334 -16.87 9.15 0.36
N ALA A 335 -16.20 8.46 -0.58
CA ALA A 335 -16.57 8.45 -1.98
C ALA A 335 -17.98 7.93 -2.20
N ARG A 336 -18.39 6.84 -1.54
CA ARG A 336 -19.74 6.27 -1.62
C ARG A 336 -20.82 7.28 -1.23
N ASP A 337 -20.65 7.96 -0.10
CA ASP A 337 -21.63 8.94 0.39
C ASP A 337 -21.69 10.18 -0.52
N VAL A 338 -20.54 10.65 -1.02
CA VAL A 338 -20.47 11.76 -1.99
C VAL A 338 -21.10 11.37 -3.33
N LEU A 339 -20.83 10.15 -3.81
CA LEU A 339 -21.36 9.61 -5.06
C LEU A 339 -22.89 9.54 -5.04
N ALA A 340 -23.51 9.21 -3.91
CA ALA A 340 -24.96 9.26 -3.76
C ALA A 340 -25.55 10.66 -4.04
N ALA A 341 -24.92 11.73 -3.56
CA ALA A 341 -25.35 13.11 -3.83
C ALA A 341 -25.11 13.51 -5.30
N LEU A 342 -23.98 13.10 -5.86
CA LEU A 342 -23.64 13.36 -7.26
C LEU A 342 -24.60 12.63 -8.22
N ARG A 343 -24.92 11.36 -7.97
CA ARG A 343 -25.88 10.58 -8.78
C ARG A 343 -27.27 11.22 -8.83
N ARG A 344 -27.76 11.77 -7.71
CA ARG A 344 -29.02 12.53 -7.68
C ARG A 344 -28.94 13.76 -8.57
N THR A 345 -27.85 14.52 -8.46
CA THR A 345 -27.61 15.72 -9.28
C THR A 345 -27.53 15.37 -10.76
N ALA A 346 -26.86 14.26 -11.10
CA ALA A 346 -26.75 13.74 -12.45
C ALA A 346 -28.12 13.32 -13.02
N ALA A 347 -28.95 12.64 -12.22
CA ALA A 347 -30.28 12.19 -12.63
C ALA A 347 -31.33 13.31 -12.75
N ALA A 348 -31.05 14.51 -12.24
CA ALA A 348 -31.99 15.62 -12.26
C ALA A 348 -32.34 16.06 -13.71
N PRO A 349 -33.59 16.47 -14.00
CA PRO A 349 -34.00 16.93 -15.32
C PRO A 349 -33.15 18.10 -15.82
N ARG A 350 -32.71 18.02 -17.08
CA ARG A 350 -31.87 19.04 -17.71
C ARG A 350 -32.61 19.68 -18.87
N PRO A 351 -32.59 21.02 -19.00
CA PRO A 351 -33.14 21.64 -20.19
C PRO A 351 -32.33 21.25 -21.43
N GLU A 352 -32.95 21.17 -22.60
CA GLU A 352 -32.25 20.86 -23.86
C GLU A 352 -31.24 21.95 -24.24
N ARG A 353 -31.51 23.20 -23.86
CA ARG A 353 -30.68 24.37 -24.12
C ARG A 353 -30.49 25.19 -22.83
N CYS A 354 -29.32 25.81 -22.67
CA CYS A 354 -29.10 26.75 -21.57
C CYS A 354 -29.96 28.00 -21.76
N ALA A 355 -30.46 28.56 -20.67
CA ALA A 355 -31.20 29.83 -20.68
C ALA A 355 -30.27 31.06 -20.75
N HIS A 356 -28.97 30.86 -20.52
CA HIS A 356 -27.92 31.87 -20.62
C HIS A 356 -27.10 31.68 -21.89
N THR A 357 -26.47 32.76 -22.35
CA THR A 357 -25.58 32.78 -23.52
C THR A 357 -24.13 32.53 -23.16
N ASP A 358 -23.77 32.69 -21.89
CA ASP A 358 -22.40 32.55 -21.41
C ASP A 358 -21.96 31.08 -21.43
N ALA A 359 -20.67 30.86 -21.61
CA ALA A 359 -20.08 29.54 -21.38
C ALA A 359 -20.23 29.14 -19.90
N HIS A 360 -20.34 27.83 -19.64
CA HIS A 360 -20.23 27.34 -18.27
C HIS A 360 -18.81 27.60 -17.73
N PRO A 361 -18.67 27.89 -16.42
CA PRO A 361 -17.36 28.11 -15.80
C PRO A 361 -16.41 26.92 -16.00
N PRO A 362 -15.13 27.15 -16.32
CA PRO A 362 -14.12 26.09 -16.33
C PRO A 362 -13.89 25.57 -14.91
N LEU A 363 -13.59 24.28 -14.76
CA LEU A 363 -13.35 23.65 -13.44
C LEU A 363 -11.84 23.58 -13.10
N ASP A 364 -11.08 24.58 -13.52
CA ASP A 364 -9.65 24.65 -13.23
C ASP A 364 -9.36 25.33 -11.87
N ALA A 365 -8.09 25.27 -11.44
CA ALA A 365 -7.68 25.79 -10.14
C ALA A 365 -7.86 27.32 -10.01
N GLY A 366 -7.81 28.08 -11.12
CA GLY A 366 -8.00 29.52 -11.10
C GLY A 366 -9.46 29.87 -10.80
N GLU A 367 -10.39 29.24 -11.53
CA GLU A 367 -11.82 29.49 -11.36
C GLU A 367 -12.33 29.09 -9.97
N PHE A 368 -11.82 28.00 -9.40
CA PHE A 368 -12.11 27.62 -8.02
C PHE A 368 -11.60 28.64 -6.99
N ARG A 369 -10.45 29.27 -7.25
CA ARG A 369 -9.80 30.18 -6.29
C ARG A 369 -10.42 31.57 -6.30
N THR A 370 -10.74 32.11 -7.46
CA THR A 370 -11.20 33.50 -7.61
C THR A 370 -12.64 33.60 -8.09
N GLY A 371 -13.08 32.73 -8.99
CA GLY A 371 -14.44 32.73 -9.54
C GLY A 371 -15.49 32.28 -8.51
N LEU A 372 -15.23 31.20 -7.78
CA LEU A 372 -16.19 30.64 -6.83
C LEU A 372 -16.51 31.58 -5.63
N PRO A 373 -15.52 32.26 -4.99
CA PRO A 373 -15.79 33.28 -3.97
C PRO A 373 -16.58 34.46 -4.50
N HIS A 374 -16.25 34.96 -5.70
CA HIS A 374 -16.98 36.03 -6.35
C HIS A 374 -18.44 35.64 -6.63
N PHE A 375 -18.67 34.44 -7.16
CA PHE A 375 -20.02 33.92 -7.41
C PHE A 375 -20.87 33.84 -6.13
N TYR A 376 -20.29 33.34 -5.02
CA TYR A 376 -21.01 33.15 -3.77
C TYR A 376 -21.28 34.45 -3.01
N ALA A 377 -20.31 35.37 -2.98
CA ALA A 377 -20.35 36.60 -2.20
C ALA A 377 -19.73 37.78 -2.99
N PRO A 378 -20.40 38.25 -4.06
CA PRO A 378 -19.81 39.22 -5.01
C PRO A 378 -19.48 40.58 -4.39
N GLU A 379 -20.17 40.97 -3.31
CA GLU A 379 -19.89 42.22 -2.58
C GLU A 379 -18.60 42.14 -1.74
N GLU A 380 -18.25 40.93 -1.30
CA GLU A 380 -17.06 40.67 -0.47
C GLU A 380 -15.83 40.35 -1.34
N PHE A 381 -16.06 39.70 -2.48
CA PHE A 381 -15.02 39.29 -3.44
C PHE A 381 -15.33 39.90 -4.81
N PRO A 382 -14.83 41.12 -5.11
CA PRO A 382 -15.08 41.77 -6.40
C PRO A 382 -14.41 41.02 -7.57
N PRO A 383 -14.94 41.13 -8.80
CA PRO A 383 -14.44 40.37 -9.94
C PRO A 383 -13.04 40.83 -10.36
N THR A 384 -12.28 39.92 -10.97
CA THR A 384 -10.93 40.18 -11.51
C THR A 384 -10.91 40.41 -13.04
N ASP A 385 -12.05 40.85 -13.62
CA ASP A 385 -12.42 40.89 -15.06
C ASP A 385 -12.79 39.52 -15.68
N ASP A 386 -13.75 39.53 -16.63
CA ASP A 386 -14.34 38.38 -17.37
C ASP A 386 -15.01 37.26 -16.53
N GLY A 387 -15.68 37.61 -15.43
CA GLY A 387 -16.40 36.65 -14.58
C GLY A 387 -17.68 36.09 -15.19
N HIS A 388 -17.94 34.80 -14.95
CA HIS A 388 -19.16 34.11 -15.37
C HIS A 388 -20.40 34.57 -14.58
N GLY A 389 -21.52 34.81 -15.28
CA GLY A 389 -22.79 35.22 -14.66
C GLY A 389 -23.41 34.15 -13.74
N VAL A 390 -24.26 34.58 -12.79
CA VAL A 390 -24.92 33.70 -11.81
C VAL A 390 -25.73 32.59 -12.49
N GLU A 391 -26.34 32.88 -13.64
CA GLU A 391 -27.13 31.94 -14.43
C GLU A 391 -26.28 30.79 -14.96
N SER A 392 -25.00 31.01 -15.26
CA SER A 392 -24.10 29.96 -15.77
C SER A 392 -23.65 28.99 -14.67
N TRP A 393 -23.35 29.51 -13.47
CA TRP A 393 -22.98 28.74 -12.28
C TRP A 393 -24.14 27.93 -11.70
N THR A 394 -25.37 28.45 -11.80
CA THR A 394 -26.59 27.79 -11.28
C THR A 394 -27.32 26.98 -12.36
N CYS A 395 -26.75 26.87 -13.56
CA CYS A 395 -27.34 26.13 -14.66
C CYS A 395 -27.46 24.63 -14.35
N ALA A 396 -28.67 24.08 -14.48
CA ALA A 396 -28.92 22.65 -14.28
C ALA A 396 -28.11 21.76 -15.26
N ARG A 397 -27.82 22.24 -16.48
CA ARG A 397 -26.94 21.52 -17.42
C ARG A 397 -25.50 21.49 -16.91
N PHE A 398 -25.00 22.59 -16.34
CA PHE A 398 -23.67 22.66 -15.76
C PHE A 398 -23.55 21.71 -14.56
N ALA A 399 -24.47 21.81 -13.61
CA ALA A 399 -24.49 20.93 -12.44
C ALA A 399 -24.53 19.43 -12.83
N GLY A 400 -25.37 19.08 -13.81
CA GLY A 400 -25.43 17.72 -14.34
C GLY A 400 -24.12 17.26 -15.01
N GLN A 401 -23.45 18.12 -15.78
CA GLN A 401 -22.16 17.81 -16.39
C GLN A 401 -21.04 17.60 -15.36
N VAL A 402 -20.98 18.46 -14.33
CA VAL A 402 -20.05 18.33 -13.20
C VAL A 402 -20.29 16.99 -12.49
N ALA A 403 -21.55 16.68 -12.21
CA ALA A 403 -21.93 15.44 -11.54
C ALA A 403 -21.60 14.20 -12.38
N ASP A 404 -21.96 14.16 -13.67
CA ASP A 404 -21.65 13.04 -14.56
C ASP A 404 -20.15 12.74 -14.62
N ALA A 405 -19.34 13.78 -14.79
CA ALA A 405 -17.88 13.63 -14.87
C ALA A 405 -17.30 13.09 -13.56
N CYS A 406 -17.81 13.54 -12.42
CA CYS A 406 -17.36 13.07 -11.11
C CYS A 406 -17.85 11.65 -10.80
N VAL A 407 -19.09 11.31 -11.20
CA VAL A 407 -19.65 9.96 -11.08
C VAL A 407 -18.80 8.98 -11.88
N ALA A 408 -18.54 9.26 -13.16
CA ALA A 408 -17.72 8.40 -14.01
C ALA A 408 -16.30 8.20 -13.47
N ALA A 409 -15.70 9.25 -12.90
CA ALA A 409 -14.38 9.15 -12.28
C ALA A 409 -14.36 8.28 -11.01
N LEU A 410 -15.40 8.37 -10.18
CA LEU A 410 -15.49 7.61 -8.92
C LEU A 410 -15.95 6.17 -9.12
N GLU A 411 -16.86 5.90 -10.05
CA GLU A 411 -17.33 4.53 -10.33
C GLU A 411 -16.18 3.65 -10.82
N GLY A 412 -15.33 4.17 -11.70
CA GLY A 412 -14.13 3.46 -12.14
C GLY A 412 -13.10 3.14 -11.05
N LEU A 413 -13.24 3.70 -9.84
CA LEU A 413 -12.37 3.39 -8.69
C LEU A 413 -12.89 2.23 -7.82
N TYR A 414 -14.17 1.85 -7.91
CA TYR A 414 -14.83 0.97 -6.92
C TYR A 414 -15.78 -0.08 -7.52
N GLU A 415 -15.63 -0.41 -8.80
CA GLU A 415 -16.53 -1.33 -9.54
C GLU A 415 -16.62 -2.76 -8.97
N GLU A 416 -15.69 -3.21 -8.11
CA GLU A 416 -15.63 -4.60 -7.62
C GLU A 416 -16.38 -4.85 -6.29
N ASP A 417 -16.54 -3.85 -5.42
CA ASP A 417 -17.13 -4.03 -4.08
C ASP A 417 -18.66 -3.84 -4.02
N GLY A 418 -19.26 -3.16 -5.01
CA GLY A 418 -20.70 -2.85 -5.02
C GLY A 418 -21.62 -4.08 -5.06
N ALA A 419 -21.13 -5.20 -5.61
CA ALA A 419 -21.90 -6.45 -5.69
C ALA A 419 -21.99 -7.21 -4.36
N GLN A 420 -21.08 -6.96 -3.41
CA GLN A 420 -21.09 -7.63 -2.10
C GLN A 420 -22.00 -6.92 -1.08
N ASP A 421 -22.06 -5.58 -1.10
CA ASP A 421 -22.93 -4.80 -0.20
C ASP A 421 -24.44 -4.98 -0.51
N GLU A 422 -24.81 -5.37 -1.73
CA GLU A 422 -26.19 -5.75 -2.10
C GLU A 422 -26.55 -7.20 -1.67
N ALA A 423 -25.55 -8.05 -1.38
CA ALA A 423 -25.75 -9.42 -0.93
C ALA A 423 -25.79 -9.55 0.61
N GLU A 424 -25.26 -8.56 1.33
CA GLU A 424 -25.24 -8.50 2.81
C GLU A 424 -26.38 -7.65 3.42
N GLN A 425 -27.23 -7.02 2.59
CA GLN A 425 -28.48 -6.32 2.99
C GLN A 425 -29.70 -7.16 2.65
#